data_AF-A0A959S6A0-F1
#
_entry.id   AF-A0A959S6A0-F1
#
_cell.length_a   1.000
_cell.length_b   1.000
_cell.length_c   1.000
_cell.angle_alpha   90.00
_cell.angle_beta   90.00
_cell.angle_gamma   90.00
#
_symmetry.space_group_name_H-M   'P 1'
#
loop_
_entity.id
_entity.type
_entity.pdbx_description
1 polymer ?
#
loop_
_entity_poly.entity_id
_entity_poly.type
_entity_poly.pdbx_seq_one_letter_code
_entity_poly.pdbx_strand_id
1 'polypeptide(L)'
;MEKITIDNYLESHYIHRSNWLRAAVLGANDGIISVSSLAIGVAAASTSREPIVLATVAGLVAGALSMAAGEYVSVSSQTDIEKADIEREEVELKEMPEQELE
;
A
#
# COMPACT_ATOMS: atom_id res chain seq x y z
N MET A 1 -3.38 -4.49 31.46
CA MET A 1 -4.00 -3.47 30.59
C MET A 1 -3.06 -2.28 30.55
N GLU A 2 -2.27 -2.19 29.48
CA GLU A 2 -1.28 -1.13 29.29
C GLU A 2 -2.00 0.23 29.26
N LYS A 3 -1.52 1.21 30.04
CA LYS A 3 -2.15 2.53 30.10
C LYS A 3 -1.85 3.27 28.81
N ILE A 4 -2.88 3.71 28.09
CA ILE A 4 -2.73 4.59 26.92
C ILE A 4 -2.06 5.89 27.37
N THR A 5 -0.78 6.06 27.04
CA THR A 5 -0.01 7.30 27.17
C THR A 5 -0.10 8.12 25.88
N ILE A 6 0.11 9.44 25.98
CA ILE A 6 0.16 10.33 24.82
C ILE A 6 1.16 9.82 23.78
N ASP A 7 2.31 9.30 24.23
CA ASP A 7 3.38 8.78 23.37
C ASP A 7 2.92 7.55 22.56
N ASN A 8 2.32 6.52 23.19
CA ASN A 8 1.79 5.34 22.48
C ASN A 8 0.63 5.68 21.53
N TYR A 9 -0.21 6.67 21.88
CA TYR A 9 -1.27 7.14 21.00
C TYR A 9 -0.72 7.84 19.76
N LEU A 10 0.31 8.66 19.94
CA LEU A 10 0.97 9.39 18.84
C LEU A 10 1.74 8.43 17.93
N GLU A 11 2.44 7.43 18.46
CA GLU A 11 3.20 6.44 17.68
C GLU A 11 2.32 5.71 16.64
N SER A 12 1.16 5.22 17.06
CA SER A 12 0.16 4.60 16.15
C SER A 12 -0.25 5.53 15.00
N HIS A 13 -0.45 6.83 15.29
CA HIS A 13 -0.80 7.83 14.28
C HIS A 13 0.37 8.16 13.35
N TYR A 14 1.60 8.16 13.83
CA TYR A 14 2.79 8.40 13.00
C TYR A 14 3.04 7.27 11.99
N ILE A 15 2.90 6.01 12.43
CA ILE A 15 3.10 4.83 11.57
C ILE A 15 2.05 4.80 10.45
N HIS A 16 0.78 5.01 10.77
CA HIS A 16 -0.29 4.98 9.77
C HIS A 16 -0.16 6.12 8.74
N ARG A 17 0.24 7.33 9.20
CA ARG A 17 0.54 8.47 8.32
C ARG A 17 1.74 8.20 7.42
N SER A 18 2.75 7.49 7.92
CA SER A 18 3.95 7.11 7.15
C SER A 18 3.60 6.18 5.99
N ASN A 19 2.76 5.15 6.21
CA ASN A 19 2.36 4.21 5.17
C ASN A 19 1.53 4.86 4.07
N TRP A 20 0.57 5.71 4.43
CA TRP A 20 -0.22 6.47 3.45
C TRP A 20 0.67 7.43 2.63
N LEU A 21 1.60 8.14 3.30
CA LEU A 21 2.52 9.04 2.61
C LEU A 21 3.43 8.28 1.65
N ARG A 22 3.94 7.11 2.05
CA ARG A 22 4.74 6.22 1.19
C ARG A 22 3.96 5.82 -0.06
N ALA A 23 2.74 5.31 0.11
CA ALA A 23 1.89 4.92 -1.01
C ALA A 23 1.58 6.11 -1.94
N ALA A 24 1.31 7.29 -1.38
CA ALA A 24 1.04 8.50 -2.15
C ALA A 24 2.27 8.98 -2.96
N VAL A 25 3.46 8.98 -2.35
CA VAL A 25 4.71 9.41 -3.02
C VAL A 25 5.10 8.43 -4.13
N LEU A 26 5.06 7.12 -3.86
CA LEU A 26 5.34 6.10 -4.87
C LEU A 26 4.33 6.15 -6.02
N GLY A 27 3.03 6.26 -5.69
CA GLY A 27 1.97 6.39 -6.70
C GLY A 27 2.11 7.65 -7.55
N ALA A 28 2.50 8.79 -6.97
CA ALA A 28 2.76 10.01 -7.71
C ALA A 28 3.98 9.88 -8.64
N ASN A 29 5.08 9.30 -8.15
CA ASN A 29 6.28 9.06 -8.93
C ASN A 29 5.98 8.15 -10.14
N ASP A 30 5.34 7.02 -9.88
CA ASP A 30 5.03 6.04 -10.92
C ASP A 30 3.98 6.58 -11.88
N GLY A 31 2.97 7.29 -11.38
CA GLY A 31 1.92 7.91 -12.18
C GLY A 31 2.47 8.94 -13.17
N ILE A 32 3.36 9.84 -12.73
CA ILE A 32 3.95 10.87 -13.62
C ILE A 32 4.75 10.20 -14.73
N ILE A 33 5.64 9.27 -14.39
CA ILE A 33 6.54 8.64 -15.38
C ILE A 33 5.74 7.77 -16.35
N SER A 34 4.86 6.90 -15.83
CA SER A 34 4.11 5.95 -16.65
C SER A 34 3.12 6.62 -17.59
N VAL A 35 2.32 7.58 -17.10
CA VAL A 35 1.29 8.27 -17.88
C VAL A 35 1.94 9.19 -18.93
N SER A 36 3.04 9.87 -18.59
CA SER A 36 3.77 10.71 -19.55
C SER A 36 4.44 9.87 -20.63
N SER A 37 5.06 8.75 -20.26
CA SER A 37 5.68 7.83 -21.22
C SER A 37 4.64 7.21 -22.17
N LEU A 38 3.48 6.83 -21.64
CA LEU A 38 2.35 6.36 -22.44
C LEU A 38 1.87 7.44 -23.41
N ALA A 39 1.65 8.67 -22.93
CA ALA A 39 1.23 9.78 -23.77
C ALA A 39 2.22 10.07 -24.90
N ILE A 40 3.53 10.12 -24.59
CA ILE A 40 4.60 10.34 -25.57
C ILE A 40 4.64 9.19 -26.59
N GLY A 41 4.54 7.94 -26.13
CA GLY A 41 4.56 6.76 -27.00
C GLY A 41 3.40 6.73 -27.99
N VAL A 42 2.18 7.03 -27.53
CA VAL A 42 1.00 7.11 -28.40
C VAL A 42 1.09 8.33 -29.32
N ALA A 43 1.58 9.47 -28.83
CA ALA A 43 1.79 10.66 -29.65
C ALA A 43 2.81 10.43 -30.78
N ALA A 44 3.86 9.66 -30.53
CA ALA A 44 4.85 9.31 -31.56
C ALA A 44 4.26 8.42 -32.68
N ALA A 45 3.20 7.68 -32.39
CA ALA A 45 2.54 6.76 -33.32
C ALA A 45 1.21 7.28 -33.89
N SER A 46 0.78 8.50 -33.52
CA SER A 46 -0.53 9.04 -33.87
C SER A 46 -0.41 10.40 -34.57
N THR A 47 -1.29 10.65 -35.53
CA THR A 47 -1.41 11.93 -36.24
C THR A 47 -2.54 12.81 -35.70
N SER A 48 -3.39 12.30 -34.80
CA SER A 48 -4.52 13.03 -34.21
C SER A 48 -4.48 13.02 -32.68
N ARG A 49 -5.24 13.91 -32.04
CA ARG A 49 -5.25 14.06 -30.57
C ARG A 49 -6.13 13.03 -29.86
N GLU A 50 -7.20 12.51 -30.49
CA GLU A 50 -8.12 11.61 -29.79
C GLU A 50 -7.44 10.35 -29.21
N PRO A 51 -6.58 9.62 -29.96
CA PRO A 51 -5.94 8.41 -29.44
C PRO A 51 -5.02 8.71 -28.25
N ILE A 52 -4.33 9.85 -28.28
CA ILE A 52 -3.45 10.28 -27.19
C ILE A 52 -4.28 10.50 -25.92
N VAL A 53 -5.32 11.33 -26.00
CA VAL A 53 -6.16 11.67 -24.83
C VAL A 53 -6.84 10.42 -24.27
N LEU A 54 -7.41 9.58 -25.15
CA LEU A 54 -8.08 8.34 -24.73
C LEU A 54 -7.11 7.42 -24.00
N ALA A 55 -5.94 7.14 -24.57
CA ALA A 55 -4.96 6.24 -23.98
C ALA A 55 -4.41 6.79 -22.66
N THR A 56 -4.08 8.08 -22.60
CA THR A 56 -3.54 8.71 -21.38
C THR A 56 -4.57 8.71 -20.23
N VAL A 57 -5.83 9.05 -20.50
CA VAL A 57 -6.88 9.04 -19.46
C VAL A 57 -7.20 7.62 -19.02
N ALA A 58 -7.35 6.69 -19.96
CA ALA A 58 -7.59 5.29 -19.63
C ALA A 58 -6.43 4.69 -18.81
N GLY A 59 -5.18 4.95 -19.21
CA GLY A 59 -3.98 4.50 -18.51
C GLY A 59 -3.85 5.11 -17.11
N LEU A 60 -4.18 6.39 -16.95
CA LEU A 60 -4.19 7.04 -15.63
C LEU A 60 -5.22 6.41 -14.70
N VAL A 61 -6.46 6.20 -15.16
CA VAL A 61 -7.52 5.60 -14.35
C VAL A 61 -7.18 4.15 -14.01
N ALA A 62 -6.75 3.36 -15.00
CA ALA A 62 -6.37 1.97 -14.79
C ALA A 62 -5.17 1.84 -13.82
N GLY A 63 -4.15 2.68 -13.99
CA GLY A 63 -2.98 2.71 -13.12
C GLY A 63 -3.32 3.09 -11.69
N ALA A 64 -4.11 4.16 -11.49
CA ALA A 64 -4.54 4.59 -10.16
C ALA A 64 -5.37 3.52 -9.44
N LEU A 65 -6.33 2.90 -10.14
CA LEU A 65 -7.14 1.82 -9.58
C LEU A 65 -6.29 0.60 -9.21
N SER A 66 -5.36 0.20 -10.08
CA SER A 66 -4.48 -0.94 -9.82
C SER A 66 -3.57 -0.71 -8.61
N MET A 67 -3.00 0.51 -8.47
CA MET A 67 -2.16 0.85 -7.32
C MET A 67 -2.98 0.89 -6.02
N ALA A 68 -4.17 1.48 -6.06
CA ALA A 68 -5.06 1.54 -4.89
C ALA A 68 -5.51 0.13 -4.46
N ALA A 69 -5.89 -0.73 -5.41
CA ALA A 69 -6.26 -2.10 -5.13
C ALA A 69 -5.07 -2.91 -4.59
N GLY A 70 -3.88 -2.74 -5.17
CA GLY A 70 -2.66 -3.40 -4.72
C GLY A 70 -2.28 -3.02 -3.28
N GLU A 71 -2.34 -1.74 -2.94
CA GLU A 71 -2.06 -1.28 -1.57
C GLU A 71 -3.12 -1.81 -0.58
N TYR A 72 -4.40 -1.78 -0.93
CA TYR A 72 -5.46 -2.34 -0.09
C TYR A 72 -5.24 -3.82 0.21
N VAL A 73 -4.97 -4.63 -0.82
CA VAL A 73 -4.70 -6.07 -0.65
C VAL A 73 -3.44 -6.27 0.19
N SER A 74 -2.38 -5.50 -0.05
CA SER A 74 -1.13 -5.61 0.70
C SER A 74 -1.29 -5.31 2.19
N VAL A 75 -2.04 -4.26 2.55
CA VAL A 75 -2.32 -3.90 3.94
C VAL A 75 -3.22 -4.95 4.58
N SER A 76 -4.28 -5.39 3.90
CA SER A 76 -5.17 -6.44 4.40
C SER A 76 -4.42 -7.74 4.69
N SER A 77 -3.55 -8.18 3.78
CA SER A 77 -2.76 -9.41 3.98
C SER A 77 -1.77 -9.29 5.13
N GLN A 78 -1.17 -8.11 5.36
CA GLN A 78 -0.31 -7.89 6.53
C GLN A 78 -1.11 -8.03 7.83
N THR A 79 -2.29 -7.42 7.91
CA THR A 79 -3.17 -7.55 9.08
C THR A 79 -3.61 -8.99 9.31
N ASP A 80 -3.93 -9.73 8.25
CA ASP A 80 -4.30 -11.15 8.36
C ASP A 80 -3.14 -12.01 8.87
N ILE A 81 -1.91 -11.75 8.40
CA ILE A 81 -0.70 -12.43 8.87
C ILE A 81 -0.45 -12.11 10.35
N GLU A 82 -0.48 -10.83 10.74
CA GLU A 82 -0.28 -10.42 12.14
C GLU A 82 -1.27 -11.10 13.08
N LYS A 83 -2.55 -11.18 12.66
CA LYS A 83 -3.57 -11.84 13.46
C LYS A 83 -3.32 -13.34 13.59
N ALA A 84 -2.94 -14.01 12.50
CA ALA A 84 -2.61 -15.42 12.53
C ALA A 84 -1.37 -15.71 13.41
N ASP A 85 -0.39 -14.81 13.42
CA ASP A 85 0.79 -14.90 14.27
C ASP A 85 0.41 -14.78 15.74
N ILE A 86 -0.41 -13.79 16.11
CA ILE A 86 -0.92 -13.63 17.49
C ILE A 86 -1.69 -14.87 17.95
N GLU A 87 -2.56 -15.44 17.11
CA GLU A 87 -3.31 -16.66 17.44
C GLU A 87 -2.38 -17.85 17.67
N ARG A 88 -1.28 -17.94 16.92
CA ARG A 88 -0.27 -18.98 17.06
C ARG A 88 0.53 -18.81 18.35
N GLU A 89 0.98 -17.60 18.62
CA GLU A 89 1.78 -17.24 19.80
C GLU A 89 0.96 -17.44 21.09
N GLU A 90 -0.36 -17.18 21.05
CA GLU A 90 -1.26 -17.53 22.16
C GLU A 90 -1.34 -19.03 22.46
N VAL A 91 -1.20 -19.89 21.45
CA VAL A 91 -1.19 -21.35 21.62
C VAL A 91 0.18 -21.79 22.13
N GLU A 92 1.26 -21.28 21.55
CA GLU A 92 2.64 -21.58 21.94
C GLU A 92 2.90 -21.18 23.41
N LEU A 93 2.44 -20.00 23.83
CA LEU A 93 2.48 -19.55 25.23
C LEU A 93 1.68 -20.43 26.21
N LYS A 94 0.61 -21.10 25.76
CA LYS A 94 -0.21 -22.00 26.60
C LYS A 94 0.36 -23.41 26.66
N GLU A 95 0.84 -23.93 25.54
CA GLU A 95 1.30 -25.33 25.43
C GLU A 95 2.77 -25.51 25.77
N MET A 96 3.61 -24.49 25.56
CA MET A 96 5.07 -24.56 25.70
C MET A 96 5.68 -23.39 26.50
N PRO A 97 5.12 -23.02 27.67
CA PRO A 97 5.52 -21.80 28.40
C PRO A 97 6.97 -21.81 28.87
N GLU A 98 7.54 -22.99 29.14
CA GLU A 98 8.93 -23.12 29.58
C GLU A 98 9.94 -22.86 28.45
N GLN A 99 9.55 -23.09 27.19
CA GLN A 99 10.41 -22.83 26.02
C GLN A 99 10.33 -21.38 25.55
N GLU A 100 9.20 -20.69 25.77
CA GLU A 100 9.02 -19.26 25.48
C GLU A 100 9.73 -18.31 26.48
N LEU A 101 10.25 -18.85 27.59
CA LEU A 101 10.91 -18.09 28.66
C LEU A 101 12.45 -18.03 28.55
N GLU A 102 13.05 -18.81 27.66
CA GLU A 102 14.50 -18.76 27.33
C GLU A 102 14.83 -17.67 26.31
#